data_AF-F6RJ37-F1
#
_entry.id   AF-F6RJ37-F1
#
_cell.length_a   1.000
_cell.length_b   1.000
_cell.length_c   1.000
_cell.angle_alpha   90.00
_cell.angle_beta   90.00
_cell.angle_gamma   90.00
#
_symmetry.space_group_name_H-M   'P 1'
#
loop_
_entity.id
_entity.type
_entity.pdbx_description
1 polymer ?
#
loop_
_entity_poly.entity_id
_entity_poly.type
_entity_poly.pdbx_seq_one_letter_code
_entity_poly.pdbx_strand_id
1 'polypeptide(L)'
;MEFNISNTTIFPSLEESALKDNVVRAAYRAVSLLFIVADFYLVAALLTYELTLNKNKARGGRPLRALCILAATISLLHQILQQFLLMEYSGKSDTACMVNMCLKSTVFNLQVTTTYVFLWKRQRMSYANPALRHLRTKFMEVLTWVVMVLLLVNPFIMLGFQFKGKLYEVQRNKCVVLKQPTVEQIPYIAVAFSYSFIEITLIYLYLNPLYKNRSNRLSDVSKNAAC
;
A
#
# COMPACT_ATOMS: atom_id res chain seq x y z
N MET A 1 46.61 -31.36 35.69
CA MET A 1 45.53 -30.36 35.82
C MET A 1 44.62 -30.51 34.61
N GLU A 2 43.55 -31.28 34.77
CA GLU A 2 42.54 -31.49 33.74
C GLU A 2 41.50 -30.37 33.84
N PHE A 3 41.39 -29.54 32.80
CA PHE A 3 40.30 -28.58 32.67
C PHE A 3 39.08 -29.31 32.12
N ASN A 4 38.18 -29.69 33.03
CA ASN A 4 36.87 -30.23 32.72
C ASN A 4 35.94 -29.04 32.43
N ILE A 5 35.83 -28.64 31.16
CA ILE A 5 34.91 -27.56 30.75
C ILE A 5 33.54 -28.18 30.46
N SER A 6 32.60 -27.87 31.36
CA SER A 6 31.20 -28.25 31.33
C SER A 6 30.51 -27.94 30.00
N ASN A 7 30.17 -29.02 29.28
CA ASN A 7 29.29 -29.03 28.11
C ASN A 7 27.84 -29.14 28.59
N THR A 8 27.19 -28.05 29.00
CA THR A 8 25.73 -28.09 29.25
C THR A 8 25.13 -26.69 29.36
N THR A 9 23.96 -26.51 28.73
CA THR A 9 22.97 -25.40 28.87
C THR A 9 22.94 -24.20 27.90
N ILE A 10 23.41 -24.30 26.64
CA ILE A 10 23.15 -23.25 25.62
C ILE A 10 21.99 -23.60 24.65
N PHE A 11 21.44 -24.81 24.68
CA PHE A 11 20.42 -25.26 23.72
C PHE A 11 18.97 -24.74 23.87
N PRO A 12 18.43 -24.36 25.05
CA PRO A 12 16.99 -24.05 25.14
C PRO A 12 16.58 -22.73 24.44
N SER A 13 17.51 -21.78 24.26
CA SER A 13 17.20 -20.50 23.64
C SER A 13 17.01 -20.57 22.11
N LEU A 14 17.60 -21.58 21.46
CA LEU A 14 17.48 -21.78 20.01
C LEU A 14 16.13 -22.38 19.62
N GLU A 15 15.63 -23.38 20.35
CA GLU A 15 14.33 -24.01 20.07
C GLU A 15 13.16 -23.03 20.26
N GLU A 16 13.22 -22.18 21.29
CA GLU A 16 12.18 -21.17 21.53
C GLU A 16 12.13 -20.13 20.39
N SER A 17 13.29 -19.74 19.85
CA SER A 17 13.38 -18.81 18.73
C SER A 17 12.81 -19.40 17.43
N ALA A 18 13.09 -20.68 17.16
CA ALA A 18 12.61 -21.36 15.96
C ALA A 18 11.09 -21.57 15.99
N LEU A 19 10.52 -21.89 17.15
CA LEU A 19 9.07 -22.06 17.32
C LEU A 19 8.34 -20.73 17.07
N LYS A 20 8.81 -19.63 17.66
CA LYS A 20 8.24 -18.28 17.46
C LYS A 20 8.25 -17.89 15.98
N ASP A 21 9.37 -18.10 15.28
CA ASP A 21 9.50 -17.82 13.85
C ASP A 21 8.49 -18.60 12.99
N ASN A 22 8.25 -19.87 13.33
CA ASN A 22 7.31 -20.72 12.60
C ASN A 22 5.85 -20.28 12.81
N VAL A 23 5.47 -19.93 14.04
CA VAL A 23 4.12 -19.46 14.36
C VAL A 23 3.83 -18.13 13.67
N VAL A 24 4.76 -17.17 13.73
CA VAL A 24 4.61 -15.86 13.06
C VAL A 24 4.48 -16.03 11.55
N ARG A 25 5.30 -16.91 10.96
CA ARG A 25 5.23 -17.21 9.52
C ARG A 25 3.90 -17.87 9.13
N ALA A 26 3.40 -18.81 9.92
CA ALA A 26 2.12 -19.47 9.67
C ALA A 26 0.95 -18.47 9.75
N ALA A 27 0.93 -17.64 10.79
CA ALA A 27 -0.08 -16.59 10.96
C ALA A 27 -0.04 -15.59 9.78
N TYR A 28 1.15 -15.15 9.40
CA TYR A 28 1.32 -14.26 8.25
C TYR A 28 0.79 -14.88 6.95
N ARG A 29 1.09 -16.16 6.69
CA ARG A 29 0.59 -16.87 5.50
C ARG A 29 -0.93 -16.99 5.51
N ALA A 30 -1.53 -17.30 6.64
CA ALA A 30 -2.99 -17.40 6.78
C ALA A 30 -3.66 -16.05 6.48
N VAL A 31 -3.15 -14.97 7.08
CA VAL A 31 -3.64 -13.61 6.83
C VAL A 31 -3.47 -13.22 5.36
N SER A 32 -2.31 -13.49 4.76
CA SER A 32 -2.05 -13.20 3.35
C SER A 32 -3.00 -13.98 2.41
N LEU A 33 -3.30 -15.24 2.71
CA LEU A 33 -4.24 -16.04 1.92
C LEU A 33 -5.67 -15.48 1.99
N LEU A 34 -6.10 -15.02 3.17
CA LEU A 34 -7.41 -14.37 3.32
C LEU A 34 -7.51 -13.11 2.47
N PHE A 35 -6.46 -12.27 2.44
CA PHE A 35 -6.40 -11.09 1.58
C PHE A 35 -6.42 -11.44 0.10
N ILE A 36 -5.70 -12.49 -0.33
CA ILE A 36 -5.69 -12.92 -1.73
C ILE A 36 -7.08 -13.36 -2.17
N VAL A 37 -7.78 -14.14 -1.32
CA VAL A 37 -9.15 -14.58 -1.60
C VAL A 37 -10.11 -13.39 -1.68
N ALA A 38 -9.97 -12.41 -0.78
CA ALA A 38 -10.78 -11.19 -0.79
C ALA A 38 -10.54 -10.34 -2.05
N ASP A 39 -9.27 -10.13 -2.44
CA ASP A 39 -8.91 -9.38 -3.64
C ASP A 39 -9.40 -10.10 -4.91
N PHE A 40 -9.27 -11.42 -4.97
CA PHE A 40 -9.78 -12.23 -6.08
C PHE A 40 -11.30 -12.09 -6.20
N TYR A 41 -12.03 -12.20 -5.08
CA TYR A 41 -13.47 -11.97 -5.04
C TYR A 41 -13.84 -10.55 -5.53
N LEU A 42 -13.10 -9.53 -5.09
CA LEU A 42 -13.33 -8.15 -5.49
C LEU A 42 -13.10 -7.94 -6.99
N VAL A 43 -12.03 -8.51 -7.56
CA VAL A 43 -11.77 -8.48 -9.01
C VAL A 43 -12.89 -9.20 -9.77
N ALA A 44 -13.29 -10.39 -9.33
CA ALA A 44 -14.37 -11.16 -9.96
C ALA A 44 -15.70 -10.39 -9.92
N ALA A 45 -16.03 -9.76 -8.79
CA ALA A 45 -17.23 -8.94 -8.64
C ALA A 45 -17.20 -7.72 -9.58
N LEU A 46 -16.07 -7.01 -9.67
CA LEU A 46 -15.90 -5.87 -10.57
C LEU A 46 -15.99 -6.27 -12.06
N LEU A 47 -15.38 -7.39 -12.44
CA LEU A 47 -15.48 -7.92 -13.81
C LEU A 47 -16.91 -8.33 -14.14
N THR A 48 -17.58 -9.06 -13.24
CA THR A 48 -18.99 -9.45 -13.41
C THR A 48 -19.90 -8.23 -13.56
N TYR A 49 -19.66 -7.20 -12.74
CA TYR A 49 -20.35 -5.91 -12.84
C TYR A 49 -20.14 -5.26 -14.21
N GLU A 50 -18.91 -5.17 -14.70
CA GLU A 50 -18.64 -4.61 -16.04
C GLU A 50 -19.30 -5.39 -17.16
N LEU A 51 -19.22 -6.72 -17.13
CA LEU A 51 -19.83 -7.58 -18.14
C LEU A 51 -21.35 -7.43 -18.17
N THR A 52 -21.97 -7.26 -17.00
CA THR A 52 -23.42 -7.02 -16.88
C THR A 52 -23.78 -5.62 -17.35
N LEU A 53 -23.01 -4.60 -16.93
CA LEU A 53 -23.31 -3.21 -17.27
C LEU A 53 -23.05 -2.89 -18.74
N ASN A 54 -22.13 -3.58 -19.42
CA ASN A 54 -21.83 -3.33 -20.84
C ASN A 54 -23.03 -3.62 -21.76
N LYS A 55 -24.02 -4.39 -21.28
CA LYS A 55 -25.31 -4.59 -21.96
C LYS A 55 -26.18 -3.33 -21.93
N ASN A 56 -26.02 -2.50 -20.89
CA ASN A 56 -26.75 -1.25 -20.72
C ASN A 56 -25.85 -0.09 -21.17
N LYS A 57 -26.19 0.60 -22.26
CA LYS A 57 -25.37 1.65 -22.93
C LYS A 57 -25.11 2.94 -22.11
N ALA A 58 -24.93 2.87 -20.79
CA ALA A 58 -24.49 3.99 -19.96
C ALA A 58 -23.03 4.37 -20.32
N ARG A 59 -22.87 5.37 -21.18
CA ARG A 59 -21.57 5.87 -21.69
C ARG A 59 -20.73 6.59 -20.62
N GLY A 60 -21.31 7.01 -19.50
CA GLY A 60 -20.60 7.68 -18.42
C GLY A 60 -19.71 6.72 -17.60
N GLY A 61 -18.46 7.10 -17.35
CA GLY A 61 -17.63 6.48 -16.31
C GLY A 61 -16.77 5.27 -16.70
N ARG A 62 -16.75 4.83 -17.98
CA ARG A 62 -15.83 3.76 -18.45
C ARG A 62 -14.38 3.88 -17.96
N PRO A 63 -13.73 5.06 -18.03
CA PRO A 63 -12.32 5.15 -17.65
C PRO A 63 -12.09 5.16 -16.14
N LEU A 64 -13.13 5.28 -15.30
CA LEU A 64 -13.01 5.07 -13.86
C LEU A 64 -13.08 3.59 -13.52
N ARG A 65 -14.00 2.89 -14.15
CA ARG A 65 -14.23 1.46 -13.97
C ARG A 65 -12.99 0.66 -14.38
N ALA A 66 -12.42 0.98 -15.54
CA ALA A 66 -11.16 0.39 -16.00
C ALA A 66 -10.00 0.62 -15.00
N LEU A 67 -9.89 1.82 -14.42
CA LEU A 67 -8.87 2.09 -13.39
C LEU A 67 -9.13 1.34 -12.09
N CYS A 68 -10.38 1.14 -11.70
CA CYS A 68 -10.75 0.36 -10.52
C CYS A 68 -10.34 -1.11 -10.69
N ILE A 69 -10.66 -1.71 -11.83
CA ILE A 69 -10.24 -3.07 -12.17
C ILE A 69 -8.72 -3.15 -12.21
N LEU A 70 -8.06 -2.20 -12.89
CA LEU A 70 -6.60 -2.16 -12.94
C LEU A 70 -5.99 -2.11 -11.54
N ALA A 71 -6.46 -1.21 -10.66
CA ALA A 71 -5.99 -1.12 -9.28
C ALA A 71 -6.18 -2.44 -8.52
N ALA A 72 -7.35 -3.07 -8.64
CA ALA A 72 -7.65 -4.35 -7.99
C ALA A 72 -6.76 -5.48 -8.53
N THR A 73 -6.54 -5.55 -9.85
CA THR A 73 -5.66 -6.56 -10.47
C THR A 73 -4.20 -6.39 -10.07
N ILE A 74 -3.70 -5.15 -9.99
CA ILE A 74 -2.33 -4.88 -9.54
C ILE A 74 -2.18 -5.21 -8.05
N SER A 75 -3.20 -4.94 -7.22
CA SER A 75 -3.23 -5.36 -5.82
C SER A 75 -3.11 -6.88 -5.68
N LEU A 76 -3.94 -7.62 -6.43
CA LEU A 76 -3.90 -9.08 -6.44
C LEU A 76 -2.52 -9.60 -6.90
N LEU A 77 -1.97 -9.03 -7.98
CA LEU A 77 -0.64 -9.39 -8.49
C LEU A 77 0.45 -9.14 -7.45
N HIS A 78 0.39 -8.01 -6.72
CA HIS A 78 1.33 -7.70 -5.66
C HIS A 78 1.29 -8.76 -4.55
N GLN A 79 0.10 -9.14 -4.09
CA GLN A 79 -0.04 -10.14 -3.03
C GLN A 79 0.44 -11.53 -3.47
N ILE A 80 0.13 -11.95 -4.71
CA ILE A 80 0.62 -13.21 -5.28
C ILE A 80 2.15 -13.19 -5.35
N LEU A 81 2.73 -12.10 -5.87
CA LEU A 81 4.18 -11.96 -5.96
C LEU A 81 4.84 -11.99 -4.58
N GLN A 82 4.24 -11.32 -3.59
CA GLN A 82 4.74 -11.32 -2.22
C GLN A 82 4.73 -12.73 -1.60
N GLN A 83 3.66 -13.51 -1.83
CA GLN A 83 3.56 -14.88 -1.37
C GLN A 83 4.59 -15.80 -2.07
N PHE A 84 4.77 -15.63 -3.38
CA PHE A 84 5.74 -16.38 -4.17
C PHE A 84 7.18 -16.11 -3.71
N LEU A 85 7.54 -14.83 -3.56
CA LEU A 85 8.86 -14.41 -3.08
C LEU A 85 9.17 -14.93 -1.67
N LEU A 86 8.17 -15.03 -0.79
CA LEU A 86 8.32 -15.58 0.56
C LEU A 86 8.51 -17.10 0.60
N MET A 87 8.01 -17.82 -0.41
CA MET A 87 8.04 -19.29 -0.43
C MET A 87 9.31 -19.84 -1.08
N GLU A 88 9.82 -19.21 -2.14
CA GLU A 88 10.76 -19.87 -3.04
C GLU A 88 12.17 -19.26 -3.05
N TYR A 89 12.31 -17.97 -2.72
CA TYR A 89 13.59 -17.26 -2.83
C TYR A 89 14.30 -17.06 -1.48
N SER A 90 14.75 -18.18 -0.92
CA SER A 90 15.85 -18.20 0.06
C SER A 90 17.15 -17.83 -0.69
N GLY A 91 17.65 -16.61 -0.49
CA GLY A 91 18.70 -16.00 -1.29
C GLY A 91 19.95 -16.87 -1.42
N LYS A 92 20.21 -17.39 -2.63
CA LYS A 92 21.47 -18.07 -2.97
C LYS A 92 22.54 -17.10 -3.51
N SER A 93 22.15 -15.88 -3.87
CA SER A 93 23.03 -14.86 -4.48
C SER A 93 22.57 -13.46 -4.08
N ASP A 94 23.52 -12.57 -3.79
CA ASP A 94 23.27 -11.15 -3.48
C ASP A 94 22.55 -10.43 -4.62
N THR A 95 22.92 -10.73 -5.87
CA THR A 95 22.28 -10.13 -7.04
C THR A 95 20.80 -10.53 -7.12
N ALA A 96 20.48 -11.81 -6.88
CA ALA A 96 19.10 -12.28 -6.87
C ALA A 96 18.30 -11.64 -5.72
N CYS A 97 18.92 -11.49 -4.55
CA CYS A 97 18.33 -10.80 -3.42
C CYS A 97 17.97 -9.33 -3.74
N MET A 98 18.92 -8.60 -4.33
CA MET A 98 18.74 -7.21 -4.73
C MET A 98 17.64 -7.06 -5.78
N VAL A 99 17.64 -7.90 -6.82
CA VAL A 99 16.62 -7.87 -7.90
C VAL A 99 15.24 -8.16 -7.33
N ASN A 100 15.10 -9.16 -6.46
CA ASN A 100 13.82 -9.50 -5.85
C ASN A 100 13.27 -8.39 -4.96
N MET A 101 14.12 -7.78 -4.14
CA MET A 101 13.71 -6.64 -3.29
C MET A 101 13.35 -5.42 -4.12
N CYS A 102 14.10 -5.14 -5.19
CA CYS A 102 13.79 -4.09 -6.14
C CYS A 102 12.43 -4.33 -6.80
N LEU A 103 12.21 -5.53 -7.36
CA LEU A 103 10.94 -5.92 -7.98
C LEU A 103 9.77 -5.80 -7.01
N LYS A 104 9.92 -6.30 -5.77
CA LYS A 104 8.91 -6.18 -4.72
C LYS A 104 8.55 -4.73 -4.44
N SER A 105 9.57 -3.87 -4.31
CA SER A 105 9.41 -2.44 -4.11
C SER A 105 8.72 -1.78 -5.30
N THR A 106 9.12 -2.09 -6.54
CA THR A 106 8.51 -1.53 -7.75
C THR A 106 7.04 -1.89 -7.84
N VAL A 107 6.68 -3.16 -7.60
CA VAL A 107 5.29 -3.61 -7.67
C VAL A 107 4.45 -2.98 -6.56
N PHE A 108 4.98 -2.86 -5.34
CA PHE A 108 4.32 -2.14 -4.26
C PHE A 108 4.06 -0.67 -4.64
N ASN A 109 5.08 0.04 -5.12
CA ASN A 109 4.96 1.43 -5.56
C ASN A 109 3.93 1.58 -6.69
N LEU A 110 3.89 0.64 -7.64
CA LEU A 110 2.93 0.64 -8.73
C LEU A 110 1.49 0.42 -8.21
N GLN A 111 1.28 -0.51 -7.28
CA GLN A 111 -0.01 -0.76 -6.64
C GLN A 111 -0.51 0.48 -5.90
N VAL A 112 0.33 1.05 -5.05
CA VAL A 112 0.06 2.25 -4.26
C VAL A 112 -0.30 3.40 -5.19
N THR A 113 0.54 3.66 -6.20
CA THR A 113 0.31 4.73 -7.18
C THR A 113 -1.02 4.53 -7.92
N THR A 114 -1.29 3.33 -8.43
CA THR A 114 -2.53 3.06 -9.18
C THR A 114 -3.78 3.24 -8.31
N THR A 115 -3.73 2.74 -7.07
CA THR A 115 -4.82 2.87 -6.10
C THR A 115 -5.11 4.33 -5.80
N TYR A 116 -4.06 5.12 -5.57
CA TYR A 116 -4.22 6.53 -5.25
C TYR A 116 -4.66 7.37 -6.45
N VAL A 117 -4.16 7.09 -7.66
CA VAL A 117 -4.66 7.71 -8.89
C VAL A 117 -6.15 7.43 -9.09
N PHE A 118 -6.59 6.21 -8.79
CA PHE A 118 -8.00 5.84 -8.82
C PHE A 118 -8.83 6.65 -7.80
N LEU A 119 -8.40 6.70 -6.53
CA LEU A 119 -9.07 7.46 -5.47
C LEU A 119 -9.14 8.95 -5.81
N TRP A 120 -8.04 9.52 -6.28
CA TRP A 120 -7.96 10.91 -6.74
C TRP A 120 -8.96 11.20 -7.87
N LYS A 121 -8.99 10.34 -8.89
CA LYS A 121 -9.92 10.51 -10.02
C LYS A 121 -11.37 10.41 -9.56
N ARG A 122 -11.67 9.46 -8.67
CA ARG A 122 -12.99 9.32 -8.04
C ARG A 122 -13.38 10.60 -7.31
N GLN A 123 -12.50 11.13 -6.48
CA GLN A 123 -12.72 12.37 -5.75
C GLN A 123 -12.98 13.56 -6.70
N ARG A 124 -12.20 13.69 -7.77
CA ARG A 124 -12.39 14.75 -8.77
C ARG A 124 -13.75 14.67 -9.45
N MET A 125 -14.25 13.47 -9.76
CA MET A 125 -15.59 13.31 -10.30
C MET A 125 -16.69 13.64 -9.30
N SER A 126 -16.48 13.33 -8.01
CA SER A 126 -17.42 13.76 -6.97
C SER A 126 -17.54 15.29 -6.91
N TYR A 127 -16.43 16.04 -7.04
CA TYR A 127 -16.47 17.50 -7.09
C TYR A 127 -16.96 18.09 -8.43
N ALA A 128 -16.99 17.30 -9.50
CA ALA A 128 -17.59 17.72 -10.77
C ALA A 128 -19.12 17.75 -10.70
N ASN A 129 -19.73 17.07 -9.72
CA ASN A 129 -21.17 17.10 -9.52
C ASN A 129 -21.61 18.50 -9.05
N PRO A 130 -22.57 19.17 -9.74
CA PRO A 130 -23.04 20.50 -9.37
C PRO A 130 -23.55 20.58 -7.91
N ALA A 131 -24.16 19.51 -7.39
CA ALA A 131 -24.66 19.48 -6.02
C ALA A 131 -23.54 19.63 -4.96
N LEU A 132 -22.33 19.15 -5.27
CA LEU A 132 -21.18 19.15 -4.36
C LEU A 132 -20.20 20.30 -4.63
N ARG A 133 -20.46 21.14 -5.64
CA ARG A 133 -19.55 22.21 -6.07
C ARG A 133 -19.23 23.21 -4.97
N HIS A 134 -20.19 23.49 -4.09
CA HIS A 134 -20.03 24.42 -2.95
C HIS A 134 -19.08 23.90 -1.85
N LEU A 135 -18.76 22.60 -1.84
CA LEU A 135 -17.76 22.03 -0.92
C LEU A 135 -16.33 22.17 -1.43
N ARG A 136 -16.14 22.56 -2.69
CA ARG A 136 -14.83 22.68 -3.32
C ARG A 136 -14.16 23.99 -2.90
N THR A 137 -13.15 23.91 -2.04
CA THR A 137 -12.33 25.07 -1.62
C THR A 137 -11.01 25.10 -2.40
N LYS A 138 -10.45 26.31 -2.61
CA LYS A 138 -9.12 26.47 -3.26
C LYS A 138 -8.02 25.69 -2.54
N PHE A 139 -8.09 25.63 -1.21
CA PHE A 139 -7.15 24.86 -0.39
C PHE A 139 -7.17 23.37 -0.75
N MET A 140 -8.35 22.76 -0.93
CA MET A 140 -8.46 21.36 -1.33
C MET A 140 -7.89 21.10 -2.72
N GLU A 141 -8.06 22.03 -3.66
CA GLU A 141 -7.48 21.91 -5.00
C GLU A 141 -5.95 21.89 -4.93
N VAL A 142 -5.35 22.81 -4.17
CA VAL A 142 -3.90 22.87 -3.98
C VAL A 142 -3.40 21.60 -3.30
N LEU A 143 -4.05 21.18 -2.22
CA LEU A 143 -3.67 19.99 -1.45
C LEU A 143 -3.73 18.71 -2.31
N THR A 144 -4.77 18.62 -3.15
CA THR A 144 -4.96 17.53 -4.12
C THR A 144 -3.83 17.49 -5.16
N TRP A 145 -3.37 18.65 -5.64
CA TRP A 145 -2.22 18.74 -6.55
C TRP A 145 -0.90 18.36 -5.87
N VAL A 146 -0.67 18.85 -4.65
CA VAL A 146 0.54 18.52 -3.87
C VAL A 146 0.63 17.02 -3.63
N VAL A 147 -0.47 16.38 -3.19
CA VAL A 147 -0.52 14.93 -3.02
C VAL A 147 -0.23 14.20 -4.31
N MET A 148 -0.82 14.62 -5.43
CA MET A 148 -0.59 13.98 -6.73
C MET A 148 0.88 14.07 -7.18
N VAL A 149 1.52 15.23 -6.98
CA VAL A 149 2.94 15.43 -7.31
C VAL A 149 3.81 14.55 -6.42
N LEU A 150 3.59 14.54 -5.10
CA LEU A 150 4.34 13.69 -4.18
C LEU A 150 4.18 12.20 -4.52
N LEU A 151 2.96 11.79 -4.86
CA LEU A 151 2.65 10.42 -5.24
C LEU A 151 3.41 9.94 -6.48
N LEU A 152 3.56 10.82 -7.47
CA LEU A 152 4.29 10.50 -8.69
C LEU A 152 5.80 10.56 -8.48
N VAL A 153 6.30 11.55 -7.72
CA VAL A 153 7.73 11.78 -7.53
C VAL A 153 8.36 10.75 -6.59
N ASN A 154 7.67 10.34 -5.51
CA ASN A 154 8.20 9.42 -4.51
C ASN A 154 8.70 8.08 -5.09
N PRO A 155 7.94 7.37 -5.96
CA PRO A 155 8.43 6.15 -6.60
C PRO A 155 9.72 6.34 -7.39
N PHE A 156 9.86 7.44 -8.14
CA PHE A 156 11.09 7.71 -8.91
C PHE A 156 12.28 7.98 -8.01
N ILE A 157 12.08 8.73 -6.92
CA ILE A 157 13.10 8.97 -5.91
C ILE A 157 13.53 7.62 -5.28
N MET A 158 12.56 6.79 -4.90
CA MET A 158 12.82 5.50 -4.27
C MET A 158 13.56 4.54 -5.20
N LEU A 159 13.16 4.47 -6.48
CA LEU A 159 13.86 3.69 -7.51
C LEU A 159 15.28 4.23 -7.72
N GLY A 160 15.46 5.55 -7.82
CA GLY A 160 16.77 6.17 -7.97
C GLY A 160 17.74 5.83 -6.84
N PHE A 161 17.27 5.79 -5.60
CA PHE A 161 18.06 5.35 -4.46
C PHE A 161 18.35 3.85 -4.48
N GLN A 162 17.40 3.02 -4.90
CA GLN A 162 17.57 1.57 -5.03
C GLN A 162 18.63 1.20 -6.08
N PHE A 163 18.74 1.97 -7.17
CA PHE A 163 19.76 1.72 -8.20
C PHE A 163 21.18 2.12 -7.79
N LYS A 164 21.34 3.06 -6.86
CA LYS A 164 22.66 3.58 -6.47
C LYS A 164 23.29 2.88 -5.26
N GLY A 165 22.49 2.24 -4.40
CA GLY A 165 22.96 1.68 -3.14
C GLY A 165 22.97 0.15 -3.10
N LYS A 166 24.01 -0.45 -2.49
CA LYS A 166 23.94 -1.83 -1.99
C LYS A 166 23.17 -1.83 -0.67
N LEU A 167 21.85 -1.99 -0.73
CA LEU A 167 20.96 -1.96 0.44
C LEU A 167 20.72 -3.33 1.08
N TYR A 168 20.95 -4.40 0.32
CA TYR A 168 20.62 -5.76 0.72
C TYR A 168 21.83 -6.68 0.57
N GLU A 169 22.00 -7.55 1.55
CA GLU A 169 23.01 -8.62 1.54
C GLU A 169 22.33 -9.94 1.92
N VAL A 170 22.83 -11.06 1.38
CA VAL A 170 22.38 -12.38 1.79
C VAL A 170 23.12 -12.80 3.06
N GLN A 171 22.38 -12.93 4.16
CA GLN A 171 22.91 -13.48 5.41
C GLN A 171 22.08 -14.69 5.83
N ARG A 172 22.73 -15.86 5.98
CA ARG A 172 22.09 -17.13 6.35
C ARG A 172 20.86 -17.45 5.49
N ASN A 173 21.00 -17.37 4.16
CA ASN A 173 19.94 -17.60 3.18
C ASN A 173 18.73 -16.65 3.29
N LYS A 174 18.86 -15.53 4.02
CA LYS A 174 17.85 -14.49 4.13
C LYS A 174 18.39 -13.19 3.54
N CYS A 175 17.54 -12.46 2.84
CA CYS A 175 17.82 -11.09 2.44
C CYS A 175 17.69 -10.16 3.65
N VAL A 176 18.81 -9.61 4.11
CA VAL A 176 18.83 -8.66 5.23
C VAL A 176 19.22 -7.28 4.72
N VAL A 177 18.64 -6.25 5.35
CA VAL A 177 19.01 -4.86 5.08
C VAL A 177 20.35 -4.57 5.75
N LEU A 178 21.31 -4.10 4.98
CA LEU A 178 22.61 -3.67 5.50
C LEU A 178 22.44 -2.50 6.47
N LYS A 179 23.16 -2.52 7.59
CA LYS A 179 23.20 -1.36 8.49
C LYS A 179 23.92 -0.21 7.78
N GLN A 180 23.14 0.74 7.27
CA GLN A 180 23.66 1.96 6.66
C GLN A 180 23.89 3.06 7.71
N PRO A 181 24.88 3.96 7.49
CA PRO A 181 25.05 5.14 8.33
C PRO A 181 23.80 6.02 8.29
N THR A 182 23.54 6.75 9.38
CA THR A 182 22.32 7.58 9.54
C THR A 182 22.08 8.54 8.37
N VAL A 183 23.14 9.06 7.76
CA VAL A 183 23.07 10.00 6.62
C VAL A 183 22.43 9.37 5.39
N GLU A 184 22.71 8.09 5.12
CA GLU A 184 22.13 7.37 3.98
C GLU A 184 20.68 6.95 4.22
N GLN A 185 20.22 6.94 5.48
CA GLN A 185 18.85 6.60 5.85
C GLN A 185 17.86 7.77 5.71
N ILE A 186 18.35 9.02 5.74
CA ILE A 186 17.55 10.24 5.63
C ILE A 186 16.55 10.22 4.46
N PRO A 187 16.92 9.87 3.21
CA PRO A 187 15.98 9.84 2.10
C PRO A 187 14.83 8.84 2.29
N TYR A 188 15.10 7.67 2.88
CA TYR A 188 14.06 6.67 3.15
C TYR A 188 13.08 7.16 4.21
N ILE A 189 13.60 7.81 5.25
CA ILE A 189 12.78 8.43 6.31
C ILE A 189 11.91 9.54 5.70
N ALA A 190 12.47 10.40 4.86
CA ALA A 190 11.73 11.46 4.19
C ALA A 190 10.61 10.92 3.30
N VAL A 191 10.87 9.84 2.55
CA VAL A 191 9.86 9.15 1.74
C VAL A 191 8.77 8.50 2.62
N ALA A 192 9.13 7.89 3.75
CA ALA A 192 8.16 7.32 4.68
C ALA A 192 7.24 8.39 5.29
N PHE A 193 7.80 9.54 5.69
CA PHE A 193 7.03 10.68 6.18
C PHE A 193 6.11 11.26 5.10
N SER A 194 6.57 11.34 3.85
CA SER A 194 5.73 11.85 2.76
C SER A 194 4.57 10.90 2.42
N TYR A 195 4.75 9.59 2.48
CA TYR A 195 3.64 8.63 2.37
C TYR A 195 2.63 8.77 3.51
N SER A 196 3.11 8.92 4.76
CA SER A 196 2.24 9.15 5.92
C SER A 196 1.42 10.43 5.76
N PHE A 197 2.05 11.50 5.26
CA PHE A 197 1.37 12.76 4.95
C PHE A 197 0.32 12.59 3.83
N ILE A 198 0.63 11.85 2.77
CA ILE A 198 -0.31 11.53 1.68
C ILE A 198 -1.54 10.80 2.24
N GLU A 199 -1.33 9.79 3.08
CA GLU A 199 -2.40 8.99 3.70
C GLU A 199 -3.34 9.85 4.54
N ILE A 200 -2.78 10.60 5.50
CA ILE A 200 -3.56 11.50 6.38
C ILE A 200 -4.33 12.52 5.53
N THR A 201 -3.66 13.09 4.53
CA THR A 201 -4.27 14.09 3.65
C THR A 201 -5.43 13.52 2.85
N LEU A 202 -5.30 12.30 2.31
CA LEU A 202 -6.36 11.66 1.55
C LEU A 202 -7.54 11.25 2.42
N ILE A 203 -7.27 10.75 3.63
CA ILE A 203 -8.32 10.49 4.62
C ILE A 203 -9.08 11.79 4.94
N TYR A 204 -8.36 12.88 5.19
CA TYR A 204 -8.95 14.19 5.44
C TYR A 204 -9.80 14.66 4.24
N LEU A 205 -9.26 14.59 3.03
CA LEU A 205 -9.92 14.98 1.78
C LEU A 205 -11.18 14.15 1.51
N TYR A 206 -11.16 12.86 1.87
CA TYR A 206 -12.30 11.95 1.73
C TYR A 206 -13.39 12.21 2.79
N LEU A 207 -13.00 12.41 4.05
CA LEU A 207 -13.92 12.57 5.18
C LEU A 207 -14.55 13.96 5.24
N ASN A 208 -13.82 15.02 4.88
CA ASN A 208 -14.31 16.39 4.96
C ASN A 208 -15.68 16.62 4.28
N PRO A 209 -15.93 16.17 3.03
CA PRO A 209 -17.25 16.37 2.42
C PRO A 209 -18.36 15.61 3.14
N LEU A 210 -18.08 14.45 3.75
CA LEU A 210 -19.05 13.67 4.52
C LEU A 210 -19.44 14.41 5.80
N TYR A 211 -18.45 14.94 6.54
CA TYR A 211 -18.69 15.71 7.75
C TYR A 211 -19.48 16.99 7.49
N LYS A 212 -19.11 17.74 6.44
CA LYS A 212 -19.80 18.99 6.11
C LYS A 212 -21.25 18.75 5.65
N ASN A 213 -21.52 17.70 4.87
CA ASN A 213 -22.88 17.36 4.45
C ASN A 213 -23.77 16.96 5.65
N ARG A 214 -23.23 16.22 6.62
CA ARG A 214 -23.96 15.87 7.85
C ARG A 214 -24.30 17.10 8.69
N SER A 215 -23.35 18.02 8.86
CA SER A 215 -23.54 19.26 9.63
C SER A 215 -24.63 20.16 9.04
N ASN A 216 -24.64 20.33 7.71
CA ASN A 216 -25.66 21.11 7.03
C ASN A 216 -27.06 20.51 7.23
N ARG A 217 -27.23 19.19 7.10
CA ARG A 217 -28.52 18.52 7.33
C ARG A 217 -29.04 18.70 8.75
N LEU A 218 -28.18 18.62 9.75
CA LEU A 218 -28.58 18.83 11.15
C LEU A 218 -29.02 20.28 11.39
N SER A 219 -28.36 21.24 10.74
CA SER A 219 -28.73 22.65 10.81
C SER A 219 -30.09 22.93 10.19
N ASP A 220 -30.42 22.26 9.08
CA ASP A 220 -31.72 22.38 8.41
C ASP A 220 -32.86 21.76 9.24
N VAL A 221 -32.63 20.58 9.84
CA VAL A 221 -33.61 19.94 10.74
C VAL A 221 -33.86 20.81 11.98
N SER A 222 -32.82 21.39 12.57
CA SER A 222 -32.96 22.28 13.73
C SER A 222 -33.76 23.55 13.42
N LYS A 223 -33.64 24.10 12.20
CA LYS A 223 -34.42 25.28 11.79
C LYS A 223 -35.89 24.93 11.56
N ASN A 224 -36.17 23.78 10.95
CA ASN A 224 -37.54 23.33 10.69
C ASN A 224 -38.29 22.93 11.98
N ALA A 225 -37.58 22.55 13.05
CA ALA A 225 -38.19 22.23 14.34
C ALA A 225 -38.52 23.47 15.19
N ALA A 226 -38.03 24.65 14.81
CA ALA A 226 -38.25 25.91 15.52
C ALA A 226 -39.41 26.75 14.93
N CYS A 227 -40.04 26.27 13.85
CA CYS A 227 -41.23 26.85 13.23
C CYS A 227 -42.46 26.01 13.58
#